data_AF-A0A6M0J6K6-F1
#
_entry.id   AF-A0A6M0J6K6-F1
#
_cell.length_a   1.000
_cell.length_b   1.000
_cell.length_c   1.000
_cell.angle_alpha   90.00
_cell.angle_beta   90.00
_cell.angle_gamma   90.00
#
_symmetry.space_group_name_H-M   'P 1'
#
loop_
_entity.id
_entity.type
_entity.pdbx_description
1 polymer ?
#
loop_
_entity_poly.entity_id
_entity_poly.type
_entity_poly.pdbx_seq_one_letter_code
_entity_poly.pdbx_strand_id
1 'polypeptide(L)'
;MKNIYELLEMIRQRPGMYLGRRSLTALAGFIDGYFFAIAENNILVEEEIPPFEQFHDWVARYYKWYESTTGWKNIILKEVGDEAKACDVFFEHLELFKQRSPVIKHRVFLNSKHKRTGTILRYSYIDGIRTELPLPQEIRIVHYTTDLGFYRFDVSPSGEVSERGYFETEKLAMEEVYKEFQISLDKWEALDNQADAT
;
A
#
# COMPACT_ATOMS: atom_id res chain seq x y z
N MET A 1 24.16 6.00 1.23
CA MET A 1 22.88 5.90 0.53
C MET A 1 22.34 4.53 0.82
N LYS A 2 21.43 4.45 1.78
CA LYS A 2 20.93 3.19 2.34
C LYS A 2 19.80 2.60 1.49
N ASN A 3 18.97 3.45 0.93
CA ASN A 3 17.81 3.10 0.11
C ASN A 3 17.38 4.29 -0.76
N ILE A 4 16.27 4.14 -1.50
CA ILE A 4 15.79 5.18 -2.43
C ILE A 4 15.38 6.47 -1.70
N TYR A 5 14.96 6.43 -0.43
CA TYR A 5 14.52 7.64 0.29
C TYR A 5 15.66 8.62 0.56
N GLU A 6 16.86 8.15 0.89
CA GLU A 6 18.02 9.02 1.02
C GLU A 6 18.38 9.68 -0.33
N LEU A 7 18.27 8.91 -1.42
CA LEU A 7 18.53 9.42 -2.76
C LEU A 7 17.51 10.50 -3.16
N LEU A 8 16.23 10.25 -2.92
CA LEU A 8 15.16 11.19 -3.24
C LEU A 8 15.29 12.49 -2.45
N GLU A 9 15.73 12.42 -1.19
CA GLU A 9 16.00 13.62 -0.39
C GLU A 9 17.15 14.46 -0.98
N MET A 10 18.23 13.81 -1.45
CA MET A 10 19.33 14.51 -2.14
C MET A 10 18.85 15.18 -3.44
N ILE A 11 18.02 14.47 -4.23
CA ILE A 11 17.45 15.01 -5.47
C ILE A 11 16.53 16.19 -5.17
N ARG A 12 15.68 16.09 -4.13
CA ARG A 12 14.75 17.15 -3.70
C ARG A 12 15.47 18.47 -3.42
N GLN A 13 16.65 18.41 -2.80
CA GLN A 13 17.43 19.60 -2.45
C GLN A 13 18.03 20.30 -3.67
N ARG A 14 18.39 19.55 -4.73
CA ARG A 14 19.07 20.09 -5.93
C ARG A 14 18.60 19.42 -7.22
N PRO A 15 17.31 19.49 -7.59
CA PRO A 15 16.76 18.67 -8.67
C PRO A 15 17.43 18.93 -10.03
N GLY A 16 17.83 20.18 -10.32
CA GLY A 16 18.54 20.50 -11.56
C GLY A 16 19.91 19.82 -11.69
N MET A 17 20.59 19.51 -10.59
CA MET A 17 21.90 18.83 -10.62
C MET A 17 21.78 17.38 -11.05
N TYR A 18 20.70 16.69 -10.66
CA TYR A 18 20.49 15.28 -10.93
C TYR A 18 19.66 15.03 -12.19
N LEU A 19 18.63 15.87 -12.40
CA LEU A 19 17.63 15.67 -13.45
C LEU A 19 17.88 16.55 -14.68
N GLY A 20 18.85 17.47 -14.61
CA GLY A 20 19.12 18.50 -15.63
C GLY A 20 18.07 19.62 -15.68
N ARG A 21 16.82 19.32 -15.33
CA ARG A 21 15.71 20.25 -15.17
C ARG A 21 14.70 19.70 -14.16
N ARG A 22 13.89 20.58 -13.57
CA ARG A 22 12.77 20.15 -12.71
C ARG A 22 11.70 19.52 -13.59
N SER A 23 11.57 18.19 -13.57
CA SER A 23 10.66 17.41 -14.42
C SER A 23 10.35 16.09 -13.75
N LEU A 24 9.05 15.81 -13.58
CA LEU A 24 8.59 14.55 -13.04
C LEU A 24 8.97 13.37 -13.93
N THR A 25 8.94 13.57 -15.25
CA THR A 25 9.38 12.54 -16.20
C THR A 25 10.87 12.22 -16.06
N ALA A 26 11.73 13.24 -15.88
CA ALA A 26 13.15 13.02 -15.65
C ALA A 26 13.40 12.32 -14.30
N LEU A 27 12.65 12.68 -13.26
CA LEU A 27 12.72 12.03 -11.94
C LEU A 27 12.34 10.55 -12.03
N ALA A 28 11.23 10.22 -12.69
CA ALA A 28 10.79 8.85 -12.86
C ALA A 28 11.84 8.00 -13.59
N GLY A 29 12.39 8.49 -14.71
CA GLY A 29 13.45 7.78 -15.43
C GLY A 29 14.73 7.60 -14.60
N PHE A 30 15.06 8.56 -13.72
CA PHE A 30 16.17 8.42 -12.79
C PHE A 30 15.92 7.30 -11.76
N ILE A 31 14.71 7.24 -11.19
CA ILE A 31 14.30 6.20 -10.23
C ILE A 31 14.30 4.83 -10.90
N ASP A 32 13.75 4.71 -12.11
CA ASP A 32 13.77 3.47 -12.89
C ASP A 32 15.21 3.00 -13.13
N GLY A 33 16.11 3.92 -13.50
CA GLY A 33 17.54 3.63 -13.67
C GLY A 33 18.24 3.19 -12.38
N TYR A 34 17.87 3.77 -11.24
CA TYR A 34 18.36 3.36 -9.92
C TYR A 34 17.96 1.92 -9.59
N PHE A 35 16.68 1.57 -9.73
CA PHE A 35 16.22 0.20 -9.48
C PHE A 35 16.80 -0.80 -10.48
N PHE A 36 16.94 -0.42 -11.76
CA PHE A 36 17.62 -1.22 -12.76
C PHE A 36 19.07 -1.52 -12.35
N ALA A 37 19.82 -0.50 -11.94
CA ALA A 37 21.21 -0.67 -11.51
C ALA A 37 21.33 -1.56 -10.27
N ILE A 38 20.40 -1.44 -9.31
CA ILE A 38 20.34 -2.30 -8.13
C ILE A 38 20.14 -3.76 -8.53
N ALA A 39 19.13 -4.02 -9.36
CA ALA A 39 18.75 -5.36 -9.77
C ALA A 39 19.88 -6.05 -10.57
N GLU A 40 20.42 -5.36 -11.59
CA GLU A 40 21.46 -5.92 -12.47
C GLU A 40 22.78 -6.21 -11.72
N ASN A 41 23.08 -5.44 -10.68
CA ASN A 41 24.33 -5.59 -9.92
C ASN A 41 24.15 -6.33 -8.59
N ASN A 42 22.96 -6.88 -8.31
CA ASN A 42 22.62 -7.56 -7.06
C ASN A 42 23.01 -6.74 -5.81
N ILE A 43 22.77 -5.43 -5.85
CA ILE A 43 23.08 -4.53 -4.75
C ILE A 43 22.03 -4.69 -3.67
N LEU A 44 22.46 -5.00 -2.44
CA LEU A 44 21.57 -5.02 -1.29
C LEU A 44 21.37 -3.60 -0.76
N VAL A 45 20.12 -3.17 -0.67
CA VAL A 45 19.70 -1.90 -0.06
C VAL A 45 18.88 -2.19 1.19
N GLU A 46 18.88 -1.24 2.14
CA GLU A 46 18.01 -1.32 3.31
C GLU A 46 16.54 -1.20 2.88
N GLU A 47 15.66 -1.97 3.51
CA GLU A 47 14.23 -1.92 3.22
C GLU A 47 13.66 -0.53 3.54
N GLU A 48 12.87 0.02 2.62
CA GLU A 48 12.11 1.23 2.88
C GLU A 48 10.90 0.94 3.76
N ILE A 49 10.63 1.83 4.73
CA ILE A 49 9.42 1.78 5.54
C ILE A 49 8.67 3.10 5.33
N PRO A 50 7.53 3.11 4.61
CA PRO A 50 6.96 1.98 3.85
C PRO A 50 7.75 1.58 2.59
N PRO A 51 7.56 0.38 2.02
CA PRO A 51 8.20 -0.02 0.76
C PRO A 51 7.81 0.91 -0.38
N PHE A 52 8.80 1.42 -1.14
CA PHE A 52 8.54 2.41 -2.19
C PHE A 52 7.67 1.88 -3.33
N GLU A 53 7.70 0.57 -3.60
CA GLU A 53 6.83 -0.08 -4.59
C GLU A 53 5.34 0.19 -4.35
N GLN A 54 4.92 0.38 -3.09
CA GLN A 54 3.54 0.64 -2.73
C GLN A 54 3.10 2.09 -3.03
N PHE A 55 4.03 2.96 -3.42
CA PHE A 55 3.74 4.35 -3.75
C PHE A 55 2.83 4.47 -4.99
N HIS A 56 2.94 3.53 -5.94
CA HIS A 56 2.06 3.49 -7.11
C HIS A 56 0.59 3.37 -6.72
N ASP A 57 0.27 2.40 -5.86
CA ASP A 57 -1.09 2.17 -5.37
C ASP A 57 -1.56 3.32 -4.47
N TRP A 58 -0.66 3.84 -3.63
CA TRP A 58 -0.99 4.95 -2.75
C TRP A 58 -1.38 6.20 -3.53
N VAL A 59 -0.62 6.60 -4.55
CA VAL A 59 -0.95 7.75 -5.41
C VAL A 59 -2.26 7.55 -6.15
N ALA A 60 -2.50 6.35 -6.70
CA ALA A 60 -3.76 6.04 -7.37
C ALA A 60 -4.96 6.20 -6.41
N ARG A 61 -4.85 5.68 -5.19
CA ARG A 61 -5.89 5.80 -4.15
C ARG A 61 -6.09 7.26 -3.71
N TYR A 62 -5.01 8.02 -3.54
CA TYR A 62 -5.06 9.42 -3.15
C TYR A 62 -5.87 10.27 -4.14
N TYR A 63 -5.63 10.07 -5.44
CA TYR A 63 -6.37 10.75 -6.51
C TYR A 63 -7.66 10.03 -6.95
N LYS A 64 -8.04 8.93 -6.28
CA LYS A 64 -9.24 8.11 -6.61
C LYS A 64 -9.24 7.57 -8.05
N TRP A 65 -8.06 7.20 -8.55
CA TRP A 65 -7.93 6.44 -9.78
C TRP A 65 -8.30 4.98 -9.55
N TYR A 66 -8.96 4.37 -10.54
CA TYR A 66 -9.44 2.99 -10.45
C TYR A 66 -8.29 1.96 -10.34
N GLU A 67 -7.16 2.22 -10.99
CA GLU A 67 -5.99 1.34 -10.97
C GLU A 67 -4.68 2.14 -10.98
N SER A 68 -3.61 1.49 -10.52
CA SER A 68 -2.25 2.04 -10.46
C SER A 68 -1.39 1.69 -11.66
N THR A 69 -1.90 0.91 -12.63
CA THR A 69 -1.19 0.41 -13.82
C THR A 69 -0.58 1.53 -14.67
N THR A 70 -1.19 2.71 -14.66
CA THR A 70 -0.65 3.89 -15.38
C THR A 70 0.61 4.43 -14.69
N GLY A 71 0.84 4.11 -13.42
CA GLY A 71 1.97 4.53 -12.60
C GLY A 71 1.84 5.93 -12.03
N TRP A 72 2.43 6.15 -10.84
CA TRP A 72 2.33 7.42 -10.11
C TRP A 72 2.73 8.63 -10.96
N LYS A 73 3.75 8.50 -11.82
CA LYS A 73 4.25 9.58 -12.69
C LYS A 73 3.13 10.13 -13.57
N ASN A 74 2.45 9.25 -14.28
CA ASN A 74 1.42 9.63 -15.24
C ASN A 74 0.15 10.12 -14.53
N ILE A 75 -0.17 9.54 -13.37
CA ILE A 75 -1.28 10.01 -12.53
C ILE A 75 -1.02 11.45 -12.10
N ILE A 76 0.11 11.73 -11.42
CA ILE A 76 0.44 13.07 -10.94
C ILE A 76 0.55 14.07 -12.10
N LEU A 77 1.18 13.70 -13.23
CA LEU A 77 1.25 14.59 -14.40
C LEU A 77 -0.13 14.97 -14.93
N LYS A 78 -1.08 14.02 -14.96
CA LYS A 78 -2.43 14.30 -15.45
C LYS A 78 -3.21 15.20 -14.50
N GLU A 79 -3.04 15.02 -13.19
CA GLU A 79 -3.72 15.82 -12.16
C GLU A 79 -3.15 17.25 -12.06
N VAL A 80 -1.85 17.42 -12.28
CA VAL A 80 -1.15 18.71 -12.11
C VAL A 80 -1.02 19.49 -13.43
N GLY A 81 -0.82 18.80 -14.56
CA GLY A 81 -0.72 19.39 -15.90
C GLY A 81 0.60 20.11 -16.22
N ASP A 82 1.58 20.11 -15.32
CA ASP A 82 2.89 20.77 -15.49
C ASP A 82 4.02 19.91 -14.92
N GLU A 83 5.09 19.70 -15.70
CA GLU A 83 6.22 18.82 -15.34
C GLU A 83 7.00 19.29 -14.11
N ALA A 84 7.23 20.59 -13.96
CA ALA A 84 8.03 21.12 -12.87
C ALA A 84 7.23 21.11 -11.56
N LYS A 85 5.96 21.55 -11.62
CA LYS A 85 5.03 21.47 -10.48
C LYS A 85 4.75 20.03 -10.08
N ALA A 86 4.57 19.13 -11.03
CA ALA A 86 4.33 17.71 -10.75
C ALA A 86 5.54 17.06 -10.05
N CYS A 87 6.77 17.50 -10.37
CA CYS A 87 7.97 17.11 -9.64
C CYS A 87 7.93 17.55 -8.17
N ASP A 88 7.42 18.75 -7.88
CA ASP A 88 7.27 19.23 -6.50
C ASP A 88 6.18 18.47 -5.75
N VAL A 89 5.03 18.28 -6.42
CA VAL A 89 3.89 17.50 -5.89
C VAL A 89 4.28 16.06 -5.58
N PHE A 90 5.16 15.43 -6.39
CA PHE A 90 5.70 14.11 -6.05
C PHE A 90 6.38 14.09 -4.69
N PHE A 91 7.22 15.07 -4.38
CA PHE A 91 7.91 15.11 -3.08
C PHE A 91 6.95 15.41 -1.92
N GLU A 92 5.89 16.18 -2.15
CA GLU A 92 4.81 16.36 -1.16
C GLU A 92 4.08 15.05 -0.88
N HIS A 93 3.71 14.33 -1.94
CA HIS A 93 3.04 13.02 -1.87
C HIS A 93 3.93 11.98 -1.20
N LEU A 94 5.23 11.98 -1.50
CA LEU A 94 6.21 11.09 -0.87
C LEU A 94 6.29 11.32 0.64
N GLU A 95 6.25 12.58 1.11
CA GLU A 95 6.25 12.85 2.55
C GLU A 95 4.97 12.39 3.24
N LEU A 96 3.80 12.60 2.62
CA LEU A 96 2.54 12.08 3.15
C LEU A 96 2.58 10.54 3.23
N PHE A 97 3.03 9.90 2.16
CA PHE A 97 3.18 8.44 2.11
C PHE A 97 4.12 7.91 3.22
N LYS A 98 5.24 8.57 3.48
CA LYS A 98 6.20 8.20 4.53
C LYS A 98 5.65 8.39 5.94
N GLN A 99 4.70 9.29 6.15
CA GLN A 99 4.10 9.58 7.45
C GLN A 99 2.95 8.63 7.82
N ARG A 100 2.58 7.72 6.93
CA ARG A 100 1.49 6.79 7.16
C ARG A 100 1.83 5.86 8.34
N SER A 101 0.90 5.74 9.28
CA SER A 101 1.00 4.80 10.39
C SER A 101 -0.25 3.93 10.46
N PRO A 102 -0.12 2.60 10.65
CA PRO A 102 -1.26 1.70 10.65
C PRO A 102 -2.04 1.81 11.97
N VAL A 103 -3.35 1.99 11.86
CA VAL A 103 -4.29 1.93 12.98
C VAL A 103 -5.24 0.77 12.75
N ILE A 104 -5.19 -0.26 13.61
CA ILE A 104 -6.17 -1.35 13.58
C ILE A 104 -7.50 -0.80 14.08
N LYS A 105 -8.52 -0.80 13.23
CA LYS A 105 -9.87 -0.32 13.54
C LYS A 105 -10.76 -1.46 13.98
N HIS A 106 -10.63 -2.62 13.33
CA HIS A 106 -11.39 -3.81 13.68
C HIS A 106 -10.52 -5.05 13.56
N ARG A 107 -10.82 -6.05 14.37
CA ARG A 107 -10.29 -7.40 14.17
C ARG A 107 -11.32 -8.47 14.49
N VAL A 108 -11.14 -9.63 13.88
CA VAL A 108 -11.93 -10.83 14.18
C VAL A 108 -11.05 -12.07 14.08
N PHE A 109 -11.27 -13.03 14.98
CA PHE A 109 -10.56 -14.30 14.99
C PHE A 109 -11.41 -15.41 14.37
N LEU A 110 -10.78 -16.23 13.55
CA LEU A 110 -11.39 -17.43 12.99
C LEU A 110 -10.86 -18.65 13.75
N ASN A 111 -11.76 -19.56 14.08
CA ASN A 111 -11.37 -20.84 14.64
C ASN A 111 -10.93 -21.81 13.53
N SER A 112 -10.13 -22.82 13.89
CA SER A 112 -9.60 -23.82 12.95
C SER A 112 -10.67 -24.69 12.25
N LYS A 113 -11.92 -24.64 12.70
CA LYS A 113 -13.06 -25.35 12.11
C LYS A 113 -13.92 -24.45 11.23
N HIS A 114 -13.60 -23.16 11.13
CA HIS A 114 -14.35 -22.21 10.31
C HIS A 114 -14.23 -22.60 8.84
N LYS A 115 -15.32 -22.55 8.11
CA LYS A 115 -15.32 -22.89 6.68
C LYS A 115 -15.56 -21.62 5.87
N ARG A 116 -14.91 -21.52 4.71
CA ARG A 116 -15.28 -20.54 3.67
C ARG A 116 -16.61 -20.95 3.07
N THR A 117 -17.71 -20.52 3.68
CA THR A 117 -19.08 -20.78 3.21
C THR A 117 -19.70 -19.55 2.54
N GLY A 118 -18.91 -18.52 2.28
CA GLY A 118 -19.33 -17.32 1.60
C GLY A 118 -19.41 -17.46 0.07
N THR A 119 -19.72 -16.34 -0.59
CA THR A 119 -19.81 -16.21 -2.05
C THR A 119 -18.48 -15.87 -2.71
N ILE A 120 -17.47 -15.49 -1.94
CA ILE A 120 -16.12 -15.14 -2.43
C ILE A 120 -15.15 -16.27 -2.10
N LEU A 121 -14.37 -16.70 -3.10
CA LEU A 121 -13.34 -17.72 -2.95
C LEU A 121 -12.01 -17.18 -3.50
N ARG A 122 -11.00 -17.09 -2.63
CA ARG A 122 -9.65 -16.63 -3.00
C ARG A 122 -8.72 -17.82 -3.23
N TYR A 123 -7.85 -17.70 -4.21
CA TYR A 123 -6.87 -18.72 -4.60
C TYR A 123 -5.57 -18.06 -5.05
N SER A 124 -4.47 -18.79 -4.90
CA SER A 124 -3.19 -18.48 -5.54
C SER A 124 -2.87 -19.51 -6.61
N TYR A 125 -1.89 -19.21 -7.44
CA TYR A 125 -1.27 -20.20 -8.31
C TYR A 125 0.15 -20.47 -7.80
N ILE A 126 0.41 -21.72 -7.44
CA ILE A 126 1.75 -22.20 -7.07
C ILE A 126 2.13 -23.25 -8.09
N ASP A 127 3.21 -23.01 -8.84
CA ASP A 127 3.66 -23.88 -9.94
C ASP A 127 2.55 -24.17 -10.97
N GLY A 128 1.71 -23.16 -11.25
CA GLY A 128 0.57 -23.28 -12.17
C GLY A 128 -0.64 -24.02 -11.60
N ILE A 129 -0.56 -24.55 -10.37
CA ILE A 129 -1.65 -25.22 -9.69
C ILE A 129 -2.45 -24.19 -8.89
N ARG A 130 -3.77 -24.18 -9.10
CA ARG A 130 -4.69 -23.38 -8.29
C ARG A 130 -4.74 -23.96 -6.88
N THR A 131 -4.23 -23.21 -5.92
CA THR A 131 -4.20 -23.58 -4.51
C THR A 131 -5.14 -22.67 -3.73
N GLU A 132 -5.99 -23.25 -2.88
CA GLU A 132 -6.81 -22.47 -1.97
C GLU A 132 -5.91 -21.79 -0.94
N LEU A 133 -6.14 -20.51 -0.67
CA LEU A 133 -5.38 -19.82 0.37
C LEU A 133 -5.63 -20.46 1.74
N PRO A 134 -4.66 -20.52 2.64
CA PRO A 134 -4.91 -21.01 4.00
C PRO A 134 -5.94 -20.11 4.71
N LEU A 135 -6.74 -20.69 5.60
CA LEU A 135 -7.66 -19.90 6.43
C LEU A 135 -6.86 -18.96 7.34
N PRO A 136 -7.18 -17.65 7.37
CA PRO A 136 -6.56 -16.77 8.34
C PRO A 136 -7.00 -17.14 9.76
N GLN A 137 -6.12 -16.94 10.74
CA GLN A 137 -6.45 -17.01 12.16
C GLN A 137 -7.06 -15.70 12.65
N GLU A 138 -6.60 -14.57 12.13
CA GLU A 138 -7.08 -13.23 12.44
C GLU A 138 -7.26 -12.44 11.14
N ILE A 139 -8.33 -11.66 11.07
CA ILE A 139 -8.55 -10.68 10.01
C ILE A 139 -8.58 -9.31 10.67
N ARG A 140 -7.81 -8.36 10.15
CA ARG A 140 -7.71 -6.98 10.63
C ARG A 140 -8.20 -6.02 9.56
N ILE A 141 -9.04 -5.06 9.95
CA ILE A 141 -9.32 -3.87 9.17
C ILE A 141 -8.45 -2.74 9.71
N VAL A 142 -7.58 -2.21 8.87
CA VAL A 142 -6.55 -1.22 9.22
C VAL A 142 -6.81 0.05 8.43
N HIS A 143 -6.67 1.20 9.08
CA HIS A 143 -6.63 2.50 8.44
C HIS A 143 -5.23 3.10 8.60
N TYR A 144 -4.61 3.54 7.51
CA TYR A 144 -3.37 4.29 7.60
C TYR A 144 -3.69 5.77 7.78
N THR A 145 -3.01 6.45 8.72
CA THR A 145 -3.33 7.83 9.16
C THR A 145 -3.42 8.89 8.06
N THR A 146 -2.76 8.67 6.93
CA THR A 146 -2.71 9.61 5.79
C THR A 146 -3.54 9.14 4.59
N ASP A 147 -4.17 7.98 4.68
CA ASP A 147 -4.85 7.33 3.57
C ASP A 147 -6.36 7.59 3.65
N LEU A 148 -7.04 7.59 2.52
CA LEU A 148 -8.49 7.88 2.47
C LEU A 148 -9.38 6.70 2.86
N GLY A 149 -8.84 5.48 2.86
CA GLY A 149 -9.62 4.25 2.99
C GLY A 149 -9.08 3.28 4.03
N PHE A 150 -9.52 2.03 3.89
CA PHE A 150 -9.29 0.94 4.82
C PHE A 150 -8.69 -0.25 4.10
N TYR A 151 -7.91 -1.02 4.83
CA TYR A 151 -7.13 -2.13 4.33
C TYR A 151 -7.50 -3.37 5.10
N ARG A 152 -7.70 -4.48 4.39
CA ARG A 152 -7.82 -5.78 5.02
C ARG A 152 -6.46 -6.46 5.06
N PHE A 153 -6.07 -6.90 6.25
CA PHE A 153 -4.94 -7.79 6.44
C PHE A 153 -5.40 -9.12 7.02
N ASP A 154 -4.94 -10.21 6.41
CA ASP A 154 -5.13 -11.56 6.92
C ASP A 154 -3.85 -12.01 7.62
N VAL A 155 -3.99 -12.49 8.84
CA VAL A 155 -2.91 -13.09 9.63
C VAL A 155 -3.09 -14.60 9.63
N SER A 156 -2.07 -15.32 9.16
CA SER A 156 -2.08 -16.79 9.14
C SER A 156 -1.87 -17.35 10.57
N PRO A 157 -2.16 -18.66 10.79
CA PRO A 157 -1.81 -19.32 12.05
C PRO A 157 -0.32 -19.31 12.39
N SER A 158 0.57 -19.12 11.42
CA SER A 158 2.01 -18.96 11.64
C SER A 158 2.43 -17.52 11.97
N GLY A 159 1.48 -16.56 11.97
CA GLY A 159 1.72 -15.15 12.22
C GLY A 159 2.09 -14.33 10.98
N GLU A 160 2.08 -14.94 9.79
CA GLU A 160 2.34 -14.23 8.53
C GLU A 160 1.20 -13.25 8.22
N VAL A 161 1.55 -11.99 7.96
CA VAL A 161 0.58 -10.93 7.67
C VAL A 161 0.56 -10.67 6.18
N SER A 162 -0.63 -10.56 5.60
CA SER A 162 -0.77 -10.36 4.17
C SER A 162 -1.93 -9.41 3.85
N GLU A 163 -1.64 -8.38 3.06
CA GLU A 163 -2.66 -7.46 2.55
C GLU A 163 -3.60 -8.22 1.60
N ARG A 164 -4.91 -7.97 1.72
CA ARG A 164 -5.95 -8.62 0.91
C ARG A 164 -6.71 -7.66 0.03
N GLY A 165 -6.71 -6.39 0.36
CA GLY A 165 -7.38 -5.38 -0.44
C GLY A 165 -7.55 -4.06 0.29
N TYR A 166 -7.85 -3.06 -0.53
CA TYR A 166 -8.22 -1.71 -0.15
C TYR A 166 -9.72 -1.50 -0.35
N PHE A 167 -10.33 -0.72 0.54
CA PHE A 167 -11.75 -0.41 0.55
C PHE A 167 -11.94 1.06 0.88
N GLU A 168 -12.84 1.74 0.17
CA GLU A 168 -13.12 3.17 0.40
C GLU A 168 -13.73 3.45 1.77
N THR A 169 -14.43 2.48 2.34
CA THR A 169 -15.06 2.61 3.65
C THR A 169 -14.85 1.36 4.49
N GLU A 170 -14.85 1.55 5.80
CA GLU A 170 -14.78 0.48 6.79
C GLU A 170 -15.88 -0.57 6.58
N LYS A 171 -17.10 -0.11 6.33
CA LYS A 171 -18.27 -0.96 6.08
C LYS A 171 -18.04 -1.89 4.88
N LEU A 172 -17.50 -1.37 3.78
CA LEU A 172 -17.19 -2.19 2.60
C LEU A 172 -16.14 -3.25 2.91
N ALA A 173 -15.13 -2.91 3.70
CA ALA A 173 -14.10 -3.87 4.12
C ALA A 173 -14.70 -5.01 4.96
N MET A 174 -15.56 -4.69 5.91
CA MET A 174 -16.25 -5.69 6.74
C MET A 174 -17.25 -6.53 5.94
N GLU A 175 -17.98 -5.92 5.01
CA GLU A 175 -18.91 -6.62 4.10
C GLU A 175 -18.18 -7.64 3.22
N GLU A 176 -16.97 -7.33 2.74
CA GLU A 176 -16.16 -8.27 1.96
C GLU A 176 -15.79 -9.51 2.79
N VAL A 177 -15.43 -9.32 4.05
CA VAL A 177 -15.15 -10.43 4.98
C VAL A 177 -16.41 -11.25 5.27
N TYR A 178 -17.57 -10.60 5.42
CA TYR A 178 -18.84 -11.30 5.52
C TYR A 178 -19.13 -12.13 4.25
N LYS A 179 -18.95 -11.55 3.06
CA LYS A 179 -19.15 -12.26 1.79
C LYS A 179 -18.19 -13.44 1.62
N GLU A 180 -17.01 -13.42 2.23
CA GLU A 180 -16.04 -14.54 2.15
C GLU A 180 -16.26 -15.60 3.24
N PHE A 181 -16.50 -15.19 4.49
CA PHE A 181 -16.49 -16.08 5.65
C PHE A 181 -17.82 -16.17 6.40
N GLN A 182 -18.85 -15.40 6.02
CA GLN A 182 -20.13 -15.31 6.72
C GLN A 182 -19.97 -14.95 8.21
N ILE A 183 -19.04 -14.03 8.50
CA ILE A 183 -18.78 -13.51 9.85
C ILE A 183 -19.64 -12.27 10.07
N SER A 184 -20.62 -12.39 10.96
CA SER A 184 -21.53 -11.30 11.32
C SER A 184 -20.81 -10.16 12.07
N LEU A 185 -21.34 -8.94 11.95
CA LEU A 185 -20.70 -7.71 12.48
C LEU A 185 -20.50 -7.73 14.01
N ASP A 186 -21.37 -8.41 14.75
CA ASP A 186 -21.31 -8.56 16.21
C ASP A 186 -20.10 -9.36 16.71
N LYS A 187 -19.42 -10.10 15.83
CA LYS A 187 -18.21 -10.86 16.17
C LYS A 187 -16.93 -10.05 16.09
N TRP A 188 -17.01 -8.84 15.57
CA TRP A 188 -15.85 -7.96 15.42
C TRP A 188 -15.56 -7.24 16.72
N GLU A 189 -14.28 -7.19 17.07
CA GLU A 189 -13.78 -6.31 18.11
C GLU A 189 -13.42 -4.97 17.46
N ALA A 190 -14.18 -3.93 17.81
CA ALA A 190 -13.86 -2.56 17.45
C ALA A 190 -12.74 -2.06 18.36
N LEU A 191 -11.65 -1.61 17.74
CA LEU A 191 -10.49 -1.02 18.38
C LEU A 191 -10.52 0.46 18.03
N ASP A 192 -11.41 1.19 18.70
CA ASP A 192 -11.33 2.64 18.73
C ASP A 192 -10.05 3.00 19.46
N ASN A 193 -9.04 3.48 18.72
CA ASN A 193 -7.88 4.09 19.36
C ASN A 193 -8.41 5.20 20.29
N GLN A 194 -8.30 4.99 21.60
CA GLN A 194 -8.15 6.06 22.57
C GLN A 194 -6.87 6.82 22.22
N ALA A 195 -6.95 7.67 21.20
CA ALA A 195 -5.95 8.67 20.86
C ALA A 195 -6.58 10.05 21.10
N ASP A 196 -7.04 10.26 22.34
CA ASP A 196 -7.34 11.56 22.94
C ASP A 196 -7.24 11.38 24.47
N ALA A 197 -6.04 11.11 24.97
CA ALA A 197 -5.67 11.30 26.38
C ALA A 197 -4.14 11.26 26.51
N THR A 198 -3.48 12.40 26.27
CA THR A 198 -2.70 13.20 27.24
C THR A 198 -1.82 14.19 26.48
#